data_AF-A0A091R882-F1
#
_entry.id   AF-A0A091R882-F1
#
_cell.length_a   1.000
_cell.length_b   1.000
_cell.length_c   1.000
_cell.angle_alpha   90.00
_cell.angle_beta   90.00
_cell.angle_gamma   90.00
#
_symmetry.space_group_name_H-M   'P 1'
#
loop_
_entity.id
_entity.type
_entity.pdbx_description
1 polymer ?
#
loop_
_entity_poly.entity_id
_entity_poly.type
_entity_poly.pdbx_seq_one_letter_code
_entity_poly.pdbx_strand_id
1 'polypeptide(L)'
;VHISRQLISLYTMAQNPHMTHLKISDPVVLPPLWIRCDGSDPEHTCWLGAEPLKAGNKITGINLYMVTCDGPTADKTSFANLEELKMAHKMKHHSCVVTTKGFARYELIRGAVIEDTIVESESNIYVDITWNTVEKILETPPLISAATLNIVLESGDPRSPVYQLYRELQFLLALAEGLKTGVTEWPEPLESESAVELVQEFLTELKKKLDGYCLSANKDKTEKIKHDTAAVDSSIKSIFTERGDLDFAEELWCKMKSVSSYQELVECFTLVLKSLEHGEIQPWIHQGSSSLLSRLIQQSYHGKIDAVSLNGITPIQMLLEIGLDKMKKDYVSFFIVKSRSCLLFQDYFISTSVDLQEQVHRVQKLHHMLEIMVNCTVLLQFKHENLFPLTQICMKYYKENPLNEKQVFQLPIRPALVKKFYQNDHPEIWKVDISSGHGLKEVKTTWQVSTSPPVEHMTSNNTGLLSDSTVNGSSEERMYFITMAQCSQVLFT
;
A
#
# COMPACT_ATOMS: atom_id res chain seq x y z
N VAL A 1 29.10 25.12 -3.90
CA VAL A 1 29.13 25.44 -2.43
C VAL A 1 29.29 26.92 -2.04
N HIS A 2 30.20 27.72 -2.64
CA HIS A 2 30.48 29.09 -2.17
C HIS A 2 29.27 30.03 -2.17
N ILE A 3 28.46 30.02 -3.22
CA ILE A 3 27.21 30.80 -3.31
C ILE A 3 26.24 30.39 -2.21
N SER A 4 26.10 29.07 -1.96
CA SER A 4 25.25 28.53 -0.90
C SER A 4 25.67 29.05 0.48
N ARG A 5 26.98 29.12 0.77
CA ARG A 5 27.48 29.72 2.03
C ARG A 5 27.13 31.20 2.15
N GLN A 6 27.25 31.98 1.06
CA GLN A 6 26.87 33.40 1.07
C GLN A 6 25.38 33.60 1.37
N LEU A 7 24.50 32.77 0.81
CA LEU A 7 23.06 32.81 1.07
C LEU A 7 22.74 32.46 2.53
N ILE A 8 23.39 31.44 3.09
CA ILE A 8 23.26 31.09 4.52
C ILE A 8 23.73 32.24 5.42
N SER A 9 24.84 32.89 5.08
CA SER A 9 25.31 34.08 5.81
C SER A 9 24.32 35.23 5.73
N LEU A 10 23.76 35.53 4.55
CA LEU A 10 22.74 36.56 4.38
C LEU A 10 21.48 36.26 5.20
N TYR A 11 21.01 35.01 5.17
CA TYR A 11 19.89 34.56 5.98
C TYR A 11 20.16 34.72 7.48
N THR A 12 21.36 34.33 7.93
CA THR A 12 21.78 34.46 9.33
C THR A 12 21.80 35.92 9.77
N MET A 13 22.34 36.82 8.95
CA MET A 13 22.37 38.26 9.25
C MET A 13 20.95 38.86 9.25
N ALA A 14 20.07 38.41 8.37
CA ALA A 14 18.69 38.87 8.33
C ALA A 14 17.87 38.43 9.56
N GLN A 15 18.23 37.31 10.19
CA GLN A 15 17.59 36.81 11.42
C GLN A 15 18.27 37.29 12.72
N ASN A 16 19.44 37.94 12.63
CA ASN A 16 20.18 38.41 13.79
C ASN A 16 19.60 39.73 14.32
N PRO A 17 19.05 39.79 15.55
CA PRO A 17 18.47 41.00 16.10
C PRO A 17 19.48 42.13 16.35
N HIS A 18 20.78 41.84 16.37
CA HIS A 18 21.84 42.84 16.54
C HIS A 18 22.29 43.47 15.21
N MET A 19 21.77 43.01 14.07
CA MET A 19 22.06 43.62 12.77
C MET A 19 21.21 44.88 12.55
N THR A 20 21.82 45.91 11.98
CA THR A 20 21.09 47.14 11.63
C THR A 20 20.22 46.90 10.39
N HIS A 21 18.90 46.92 10.57
CA HIS A 21 17.95 46.79 9.47
C HIS A 21 17.51 48.18 8.95
N LEU A 22 17.76 48.46 7.67
CA LEU A 22 17.38 49.74 7.05
C LEU A 22 15.89 49.82 6.64
N LYS A 23 15.25 48.68 6.39
CA LYS A 23 13.88 48.58 5.86
C LYS A 23 12.94 47.69 6.68
N ILE A 24 13.46 46.94 7.65
CA ILE A 24 12.69 45.98 8.43
C ILE A 24 12.58 46.55 9.84
N SER A 25 11.37 46.93 10.23
CA SER A 25 11.08 47.48 11.57
C SER A 25 10.91 46.40 12.62
N ASP A 26 10.33 45.24 12.24
CA ASP A 26 10.15 44.09 13.13
C ASP A 26 10.63 42.80 12.43
N PRO A 27 11.73 42.15 12.90
CA PRO A 27 12.22 40.92 12.31
C PRO A 27 11.24 39.76 12.58
N VAL A 28 10.69 39.18 11.52
CA VAL A 28 9.87 37.97 11.59
C VAL A 28 10.77 36.74 11.53
N VAL A 29 10.45 35.74 12.35
CA VAL A 29 11.12 34.44 12.33
C VAL A 29 10.83 33.76 11.00
N LEU A 30 11.87 33.57 10.19
CA LEU A 30 11.75 32.89 8.90
C LEU A 30 11.74 31.37 9.10
N PRO A 31 11.14 30.60 8.18
CA PRO A 31 11.27 29.14 8.18
C PRO A 31 12.73 28.72 7.94
N PRO A 32 13.12 27.49 8.33
CA PRO A 32 14.46 26.97 8.08
C PRO A 32 14.82 27.02 6.59
N LEU A 33 16.04 27.46 6.30
CA LEU A 33 16.57 27.53 4.93
C LEU A 33 17.47 26.33 4.66
N TRP A 34 17.20 25.60 3.58
CA TRP A 34 18.05 24.50 3.10
C TRP A 34 18.45 24.75 1.64
N ILE A 35 19.74 24.63 1.34
CA ILE A 35 20.31 24.92 0.02
C ILE A 35 21.04 23.69 -0.50
N ARG A 36 20.64 23.25 -1.70
CA ARG A 36 21.31 22.18 -2.44
C ARG A 36 22.72 22.62 -2.83
N CYS A 37 23.68 21.73 -2.61
CA CYS A 37 25.07 21.91 -3.01
C CYS A 37 25.47 20.81 -4.00
N ASP A 38 26.50 21.09 -4.78
CA ASP A 38 27.01 20.30 -5.91
C ASP A 38 28.14 19.32 -5.53
N GLY A 39 28.57 19.29 -4.25
CA GLY A 39 29.55 18.31 -3.76
C GLY A 39 30.95 18.46 -4.35
N SER A 40 31.20 19.56 -5.07
CA SER A 40 32.47 19.84 -5.75
C SER A 40 33.54 20.41 -4.81
N ASP A 41 33.20 20.70 -3.55
CA ASP A 41 34.15 21.06 -2.52
C ASP A 41 34.87 19.81 -1.97
N PRO A 42 36.06 19.97 -1.35
CA PRO A 42 36.83 18.83 -0.83
C PRO A 42 36.10 17.99 0.24
N GLU A 43 35.08 18.55 0.90
CA GLU A 43 34.27 17.86 1.90
C GLU A 43 33.01 17.19 1.30
N HIS A 44 32.82 17.27 -0.03
CA HIS A 44 31.66 16.69 -0.73
C HIS A 44 30.31 17.11 -0.12
N THR A 45 30.14 18.41 0.13
CA THR A 45 28.95 19.00 0.73
C THR A 45 27.76 18.91 -0.22
N CYS A 46 26.69 18.23 0.22
CA CYS A 46 25.45 18.08 -0.54
C CYS A 46 24.32 19.00 -0.09
N TRP A 47 24.32 19.43 1.17
CA TRP A 47 23.37 20.42 1.70
C TRP A 47 23.99 21.37 2.73
N LEU A 48 23.52 22.60 2.71
CA LEU A 48 23.70 23.57 3.80
C LEU A 48 22.34 24.00 4.33
N GLY A 49 22.19 23.99 5.66
CA GLY A 49 20.95 24.35 6.34
C GLY A 49 21.16 25.45 7.37
N ALA A 50 20.13 26.24 7.63
CA ALA A 50 20.11 27.24 8.69
C ALA A 50 18.71 27.30 9.33
N GLU A 51 18.63 27.08 10.64
CA GLU A 51 17.38 27.07 11.42
C GLU A 51 17.46 28.07 12.59
N PRO A 52 16.55 29.06 12.69
CA PRO A 52 16.57 30.02 13.77
C PRO A 52 16.12 29.40 15.10
N LEU A 53 16.84 29.72 16.17
CA LEU A 53 16.50 29.34 17.54
C LEU A 53 15.60 30.40 18.16
N LYS A 54 14.53 29.95 18.82
CA LYS A 54 13.52 30.84 19.40
C LYS A 54 13.36 30.61 20.91
N ALA A 55 13.29 31.70 21.66
CA ALA A 55 12.79 31.72 23.03
C ALA A 55 11.54 32.61 23.07
N GLY A 56 10.35 32.00 23.02
CA GLY A 56 9.10 32.73 22.77
C GLY A 56 9.07 33.33 21.37
N ASN A 57 8.77 34.63 21.26
CA ASN A 57 8.76 35.36 19.98
C ASN A 57 10.13 35.98 19.60
N LYS A 58 11.18 35.74 20.39
CA LYS A 58 12.51 36.32 20.13
C LYS A 58 13.46 35.28 19.57
N ILE A 59 14.22 35.68 18.55
CA ILE A 59 15.30 34.87 17.97
C ILE A 59 16.51 35.00 18.90
N THR A 60 17.01 33.86 19.39
CA THR A 60 18.14 33.80 20.32
C THR A 60 19.43 33.26 19.68
N GLY A 61 19.34 32.79 18.45
CA GLY A 61 20.48 32.22 17.73
C GLY A 61 20.05 31.50 16.46
N ILE A 62 20.97 30.72 15.90
CA ILE A 62 20.75 29.92 14.70
C ILE A 62 21.55 28.61 14.78
N ASN A 63 20.96 27.52 14.30
CA ASN A 63 21.64 26.27 14.04
C ASN A 63 22.04 26.22 12.56
N LEU A 64 23.32 26.02 12.29
CA LEU A 64 23.86 25.84 10.96
C LEU A 64 24.12 24.36 10.72
N TYR A 65 23.59 23.80 9.64
CA TYR A 65 23.75 22.40 9.26
C TYR A 65 24.62 22.28 8.03
N MET A 66 25.48 21.26 8.02
CA MET A 66 26.28 20.87 6.87
C MET A 66 26.11 19.37 6.68
N VAL A 67 25.73 18.96 5.48
CA VAL A 67 25.56 17.55 5.11
C VAL A 67 26.55 17.24 4.02
N THR A 68 27.39 16.23 4.26
CA THR A 68 28.36 15.70 3.31
C THR A 68 27.95 14.30 2.88
N CYS A 69 28.30 13.89 1.66
CA CYS A 69 28.01 12.56 1.15
C CYS A 69 29.20 12.01 0.36
N ASP A 70 29.76 10.91 0.85
CA ASP A 70 30.83 10.15 0.21
C ASP A 70 30.31 8.84 -0.39
N GLY A 71 31.01 8.31 -1.40
CA GLY A 71 30.69 7.04 -2.07
C GLY A 71 30.29 7.21 -3.55
N PRO A 72 29.86 6.12 -4.23
CA PRO A 72 29.66 4.77 -3.69
C PRO A 72 30.97 4.06 -3.33
N THR A 73 30.98 3.31 -2.22
CA THR A 73 32.10 2.43 -1.83
C THR A 73 31.61 1.08 -1.33
N ALA A 74 32.29 0.01 -1.73
CA ALA A 74 32.10 -1.34 -1.19
C ALA A 74 32.95 -1.60 0.08
N ASP A 75 33.97 -0.76 0.32
CA ASP A 75 34.93 -0.95 1.39
C ASP A 75 34.38 -0.53 2.76
N LYS A 76 34.02 -1.53 3.57
CA LYS A 76 33.53 -1.32 4.94
C LYS A 76 34.59 -0.77 5.90
N THR A 77 35.88 -0.79 5.55
CA THR A 77 36.94 -0.16 6.38
C THR A 77 36.88 1.36 6.35
N SER A 78 36.18 1.95 5.37
CA SER A 78 35.88 3.38 5.31
C SER A 78 34.84 3.85 6.34
N PHE A 79 34.16 2.92 7.03
CA PHE A 79 33.14 3.29 8.01
C PHE A 79 33.79 3.86 9.26
N ALA A 80 33.26 4.99 9.73
CA ALA A 80 33.73 5.65 10.93
C ALA A 80 33.62 4.72 12.15
N ASN A 81 34.47 4.95 13.16
CA ASN A 81 34.29 4.33 14.46
C ASN A 81 33.29 5.16 15.29
N LEU A 82 32.35 4.51 15.98
CA LEU A 82 31.33 5.21 16.78
C LEU A 82 31.96 6.05 17.90
N GLU A 83 33.03 5.58 18.53
CA GLU A 83 33.71 6.33 19.59
C GLU A 83 34.43 7.57 19.05
N GLU A 84 35.00 7.48 17.84
CA GLU A 84 35.57 8.64 17.15
C GLU A 84 34.50 9.68 16.83
N LEU A 85 33.31 9.25 16.36
CA LEU A 85 32.18 10.15 16.12
C LEU A 85 31.69 10.82 17.41
N LYS A 86 31.60 10.06 18.51
CA LYS A 86 31.25 10.61 19.83
C LYS A 86 32.29 11.62 20.30
N MET A 87 33.58 11.33 20.15
CA MET A 87 34.66 12.24 20.54
C MET A 87 34.66 13.51 19.67
N ALA A 88 34.50 13.38 18.36
CA ALA A 88 34.39 14.52 17.44
C ALA A 88 33.19 15.42 17.81
N HIS A 89 32.03 14.83 18.12
CA HIS A 89 30.86 15.57 18.58
C HIS A 89 31.13 16.29 19.92
N LYS A 90 31.72 15.61 20.90
CA LYS A 90 32.09 16.20 22.20
C LYS A 90 33.04 17.38 22.04
N MET A 91 34.07 17.24 21.20
CA MET A 91 35.04 18.30 20.92
C MET A 91 34.38 19.49 20.23
N LYS A 92 33.53 19.25 19.22
CA LYS A 92 32.85 20.31 18.46
C LYS A 92 31.89 21.12 19.34
N HIS A 93 31.14 20.45 20.20
CA HIS A 93 30.09 21.06 21.01
C HIS A 93 30.47 21.32 22.47
N HIS A 94 31.72 21.06 22.85
CA HIS A 94 32.24 21.19 24.21
C HIS A 94 31.35 20.48 25.26
N SER A 95 30.86 19.28 24.92
CA SER A 95 29.99 18.50 25.80
C SER A 95 30.73 17.34 26.47
N CYS A 96 30.38 17.06 27.73
CA CYS A 96 30.88 15.90 28.46
C CYS A 96 30.03 14.65 28.25
N VAL A 97 28.72 14.83 28.02
CA VAL A 97 27.73 13.73 27.93
C VAL A 97 27.08 13.76 26.56
N VAL A 98 26.98 12.59 25.95
CA VAL A 98 26.32 12.39 24.66
C VAL A 98 25.36 11.22 24.76
N THR A 99 24.24 11.32 24.05
CA THR A 99 23.28 10.24 23.86
C THR A 99 23.29 9.78 22.42
N THR A 100 23.02 8.51 22.18
CA THR A 100 22.95 7.93 20.84
C THR A 100 21.58 7.34 20.58
N LYS A 101 21.08 7.55 19.35
CA LYS A 101 19.83 6.97 18.86
C LYS A 101 20.07 6.33 17.50
N GLY A 102 19.75 5.05 17.39
CA GLY A 102 19.86 4.26 16.17
C GLY A 102 18.58 4.30 15.36
N PHE A 103 18.73 4.19 14.04
CA PHE A 103 17.67 3.97 13.08
C PHE A 103 18.17 2.99 12.02
N ALA A 104 17.35 2.03 11.65
CA ALA A 104 17.63 1.13 10.55
C ALA A 104 16.35 0.87 9.75
N ARG A 105 16.47 0.89 8.42
CA ARG A 105 15.44 0.49 7.47
C ARG A 105 15.84 -0.83 6.83
N TYR A 106 14.92 -1.79 6.89
CA TYR A 106 15.06 -3.06 6.19
C TYR A 106 13.92 -3.21 5.20
N GLU A 107 14.26 -3.41 3.95
CA GLU A 107 13.31 -3.80 2.93
C GLU A 107 12.93 -5.26 3.16
N LEU A 108 11.64 -5.52 3.38
CA LEU A 108 11.16 -6.88 3.59
C LEU A 108 10.79 -7.51 2.24
N ILE A 109 10.21 -6.71 1.35
CA ILE A 109 9.65 -7.15 0.08
C ILE A 109 9.74 -6.00 -0.93
N ARG A 110 10.36 -6.29 -2.08
CA ARG A 110 10.33 -5.43 -3.26
C ARG A 110 9.36 -5.99 -4.27
N GLY A 111 8.56 -5.14 -4.92
CA GLY A 111 7.74 -5.50 -6.08
C GLY A 111 8.62 -6.25 -7.10
N ALA A 112 8.13 -7.36 -7.63
CA ALA A 112 8.89 -8.05 -8.66
C ALA A 112 8.69 -7.35 -10.00
N VAL A 113 9.76 -7.26 -10.76
CA VAL A 113 9.67 -6.93 -12.19
C VAL A 113 8.90 -8.07 -12.85
N ILE A 114 7.75 -7.77 -13.43
CA ILE A 114 7.06 -8.71 -14.30
C ILE A 114 7.93 -8.80 -15.57
N GLU A 115 8.66 -9.90 -15.73
CA GLU A 115 9.34 -10.22 -16.99
C GLU A 115 8.33 -10.00 -18.13
N ASP A 116 8.68 -9.13 -19.08
CA ASP A 116 7.91 -8.64 -20.24
C ASP A 116 7.15 -7.29 -20.12
N THR A 117 7.19 -6.58 -18.99
CA THR A 117 6.76 -5.16 -18.94
C THR A 117 7.77 -4.29 -18.20
N ILE A 118 8.12 -3.12 -18.77
CA ILE A 118 9.09 -2.14 -18.22
C ILE A 118 8.56 -1.48 -16.91
N VAL A 119 7.40 -1.89 -16.40
CA VAL A 119 6.77 -1.30 -15.22
C VAL A 119 7.27 -2.05 -13.99
N GLU A 120 8.30 -1.51 -13.34
CA GLU A 120 8.64 -1.88 -11.97
C GLU A 120 7.43 -1.56 -11.07
N SER A 121 6.88 -2.55 -10.36
CA SER A 121 5.83 -2.25 -9.38
C SER A 121 6.41 -1.42 -8.24
N GLU A 122 5.77 -0.29 -7.92
CA GLU A 122 6.15 0.56 -6.78
C GLU A 122 5.77 -0.05 -5.41
N SER A 123 5.19 -1.26 -5.42
CA SER A 123 4.85 -2.02 -4.21
C SER A 123 6.09 -2.30 -3.37
N ASN A 124 6.11 -1.79 -2.14
CA ASN A 124 7.22 -1.97 -1.22
C ASN A 124 6.72 -2.12 0.22
N ILE A 125 7.24 -3.16 0.89
CA ILE A 125 7.03 -3.35 2.32
C ILE A 125 8.39 -3.30 3.00
N TYR A 126 8.57 -2.32 3.89
CA TYR A 126 9.80 -2.12 4.63
C TYR A 126 9.52 -1.82 6.10
N VAL A 127 10.49 -2.08 6.96
CA VAL A 127 10.40 -1.80 8.39
C VAL A 127 11.43 -0.77 8.81
N ASP A 128 10.97 0.25 9.53
CA ASP A 128 11.79 1.24 10.19
C ASP A 128 11.92 0.88 11.67
N ILE A 129 13.14 0.66 12.14
CA ILE A 129 13.44 0.29 13.53
C ILE A 129 14.26 1.39 14.17
N THR A 130 13.85 1.85 15.35
CA THR A 130 14.55 2.87 16.15
C THR A 130 14.83 2.38 17.56
N TRP A 131 16.02 2.70 18.07
CA TRP A 131 16.43 2.34 19.42
C TRP A 131 17.38 3.37 20.01
N ASN A 132 17.57 3.30 21.32
CA ASN A 132 18.48 4.19 22.05
C ASN A 132 19.72 3.40 22.48
N THR A 133 20.79 4.13 22.78
CA THR A 133 22.05 3.58 23.30
C THR A 133 22.72 2.66 22.28
N VAL A 134 23.14 3.25 21.16
CA VAL A 134 23.93 2.57 20.13
C VAL A 134 25.34 2.29 20.64
N GLU A 135 25.79 1.04 20.53
CA GLU A 135 27.10 0.56 20.98
C GLU A 135 28.08 0.43 19.81
N LYS A 136 27.62 -0.01 18.64
CA LYS A 136 28.45 -0.22 17.45
C LYS A 136 27.76 0.24 16.17
N ILE A 137 28.55 0.75 15.22
CA ILE A 137 28.07 1.00 13.86
C ILE A 137 27.66 -0.30 13.18
N LEU A 138 26.51 -0.26 12.52
CA LEU A 138 25.84 -1.42 11.92
C LEU A 138 25.49 -2.53 12.93
N GLU A 139 25.28 -2.18 14.20
CA GLU A 139 24.70 -3.14 15.13
C GLU A 139 23.27 -3.51 14.73
N THR A 140 22.93 -4.77 14.99
CA THR A 140 21.58 -5.26 14.80
C THR A 140 20.65 -4.64 15.85
N PRO A 141 19.49 -4.08 15.46
CA PRO A 141 18.57 -3.47 16.41
C PRO A 141 18.12 -4.47 17.49
N PRO A 142 18.11 -4.07 18.79
CA PRO A 142 17.67 -4.95 19.87
C PRO A 142 16.17 -5.25 19.78
N LEU A 143 15.70 -6.34 20.40
CA LEU A 143 14.29 -6.73 20.35
C LEU A 143 13.33 -5.78 21.10
N ILE A 144 13.87 -4.94 21.99
CA ILE A 144 13.14 -3.92 22.73
C ILE A 144 12.96 -2.61 21.94
N SER A 145 13.48 -2.55 20.70
CA SER A 145 13.37 -1.39 19.82
C SER A 145 11.91 -1.06 19.47
N ALA A 146 11.68 0.18 19.05
CA ALA A 146 10.42 0.55 18.41
C ALA A 146 10.52 0.26 16.92
N ALA A 147 9.59 -0.55 16.37
CA ALA A 147 9.53 -0.86 14.96
C ALA A 147 8.20 -0.38 14.35
N THR A 148 8.27 0.18 13.14
CA THR A 148 7.12 0.60 12.34
C THR A 148 7.21 -0.08 10.99
N LEU A 149 6.22 -0.89 10.67
CA LEU A 149 6.05 -1.46 9.35
C LEU A 149 5.42 -0.42 8.43
N ASN A 150 6.03 -0.16 7.28
CA ASN A 150 5.53 0.73 6.25
C ASN A 150 5.14 -0.12 5.05
N ILE A 151 3.91 0.09 4.56
CA ILE A 151 3.33 -0.70 3.47
C ILE A 151 2.85 0.25 2.38
N VAL A 152 3.40 0.08 1.17
CA VAL A 152 2.94 0.68 -0.08
C VAL A 152 2.63 -0.48 -1.01
N LEU A 153 1.45 -0.49 -1.61
CA LEU A 153 1.01 -1.59 -2.45
C LEU A 153 0.22 -1.05 -3.62
N GLU A 154 0.57 -1.49 -4.82
CA GLU A 154 -0.23 -1.30 -6.03
C GLU A 154 -1.21 -2.46 -6.19
N SER A 155 -2.39 -2.16 -6.75
CA SER A 155 -3.42 -3.17 -6.93
C SER A 155 -3.21 -4.02 -8.17
N GLY A 156 -3.54 -5.30 -8.09
CA GLY A 156 -3.62 -6.17 -9.26
C GLY A 156 -2.36 -6.96 -9.61
N ASP A 157 -1.47 -7.23 -8.65
CA ASP A 157 -0.35 -8.17 -8.86
C ASP A 157 -0.90 -9.55 -9.30
N PRO A 158 -0.55 -10.05 -10.50
CA PRO A 158 -1.03 -11.36 -10.99
C PRO A 158 -0.66 -12.54 -10.10
N ARG A 159 0.36 -12.39 -9.25
CA ARG A 159 0.81 -13.41 -8.29
C ARG A 159 0.05 -13.34 -6.97
N SER A 160 -0.75 -12.30 -6.78
CA SER A 160 -1.60 -12.15 -5.60
C SER A 160 -2.63 -13.27 -5.56
N PRO A 161 -2.83 -13.93 -4.41
CA PRO A 161 -3.84 -14.98 -4.28
C PRO A 161 -5.28 -14.44 -4.40
N VAL A 162 -5.46 -13.10 -4.38
CA VAL A 162 -6.76 -12.44 -4.59
C VAL A 162 -6.89 -11.83 -5.99
N TYR A 163 -5.98 -12.16 -6.92
CA TYR A 163 -6.01 -11.63 -8.29
C TYR A 163 -7.31 -11.95 -9.05
N GLN A 164 -7.96 -13.09 -8.76
CA GLN A 164 -9.26 -13.40 -9.36
C GLN A 164 -10.35 -12.40 -8.93
N LEU A 165 -10.36 -11.96 -7.67
CA LEU A 165 -11.26 -10.92 -7.19
C LEU A 165 -10.92 -9.55 -7.79
N TYR A 166 -9.63 -9.29 -8.05
CA TYR A 166 -9.20 -8.09 -8.76
C TYR A 166 -9.77 -8.07 -10.19
N ARG A 167 -9.73 -9.20 -10.90
CA ARG A 167 -10.33 -9.32 -12.25
C ARG A 167 -11.85 -9.11 -12.21
N GLU A 168 -12.55 -9.67 -11.23
CA GLU A 168 -13.98 -9.39 -11.03
C GLU A 168 -14.26 -7.90 -10.76
N LEU A 169 -13.39 -7.24 -9.99
CA LEU A 169 -13.48 -5.80 -9.75
C LEU A 169 -13.21 -4.98 -11.02
N GLN A 170 -12.25 -5.37 -11.86
CA GLN A 170 -11.99 -4.72 -13.15
C GLN A 170 -13.22 -4.81 -14.06
N PHE A 171 -13.90 -5.95 -14.08
CA PHE A 171 -15.17 -6.08 -14.79
C PHE A 171 -16.25 -5.15 -14.23
N LEU A 172 -16.37 -5.05 -12.91
CA LEU A 172 -17.31 -4.15 -12.26
C LEU A 172 -17.03 -2.67 -12.57
N LEU A 173 -15.76 -2.27 -12.61
CA LEU A 173 -15.31 -0.93 -12.99
C LEU A 173 -15.65 -0.63 -14.46
N ALA A 174 -15.44 -1.59 -15.36
CA ALA A 174 -15.78 -1.44 -16.77
C ALA A 174 -17.30 -1.25 -16.98
N LEU A 175 -18.13 -1.98 -16.25
CA LEU A 175 -19.59 -1.80 -16.25
C LEU A 175 -19.99 -0.42 -15.71
N ALA A 176 -19.35 0.04 -14.63
CA ALA A 176 -19.61 1.34 -14.02
C ALA A 176 -19.25 2.52 -14.93
N GLU A 177 -18.11 2.44 -15.61
CA GLU A 177 -17.72 3.45 -16.60
C GLU A 177 -18.64 3.38 -17.83
N GLY A 178 -19.02 2.17 -18.27
CA GLY A 178 -20.00 1.98 -19.34
C GLY A 178 -21.37 2.62 -19.05
N LEU A 179 -21.85 2.58 -17.80
CA LEU A 179 -23.06 3.30 -17.40
C LEU A 179 -22.90 4.83 -17.48
N LYS A 180 -21.70 5.34 -17.25
CA LYS A 180 -21.42 6.78 -17.23
C LYS A 180 -21.16 7.34 -18.63
N THR A 181 -20.46 6.59 -19.48
CA THR A 181 -20.06 7.03 -20.83
C THR A 181 -21.01 6.54 -21.93
N GLY A 182 -21.78 5.50 -21.65
CA GLY A 182 -22.58 4.78 -22.66
C GLY A 182 -21.78 3.80 -23.51
N VAL A 183 -20.46 3.65 -23.26
CA VAL A 183 -19.58 2.72 -23.98
C VAL A 183 -18.89 1.81 -22.97
N THR A 184 -19.20 0.51 -23.05
CA THR A 184 -18.58 -0.51 -22.19
C THR A 184 -17.41 -1.16 -22.90
N GLU A 185 -16.23 -1.06 -22.31
CA GLU A 185 -15.06 -1.85 -22.71
C GLU A 185 -15.14 -3.22 -22.02
N TRP A 186 -15.43 -4.27 -22.80
CA TRP A 186 -15.57 -5.63 -22.26
C TRP A 186 -14.19 -6.23 -21.98
N PRO A 187 -13.86 -6.61 -20.74
CA PRO A 187 -12.60 -7.27 -20.43
C PRO A 187 -12.49 -8.63 -21.14
N GLU A 188 -11.26 -9.08 -21.35
CA GLU A 188 -11.02 -10.39 -21.94
C GLU A 188 -11.59 -11.53 -21.06
N PRO A 189 -12.42 -12.41 -21.63
CA PRO A 189 -12.99 -13.53 -20.89
C PRO A 189 -11.91 -14.55 -20.54
N LEU A 190 -11.92 -15.02 -19.30
CA LEU A 190 -11.00 -16.05 -18.80
C LEU A 190 -11.51 -17.47 -19.09
N GLU A 191 -12.82 -17.61 -19.24
CA GLU A 191 -13.49 -18.88 -19.50
C GLU A 191 -13.71 -19.03 -21.01
N SER A 192 -13.45 -20.22 -21.54
CA SER A 192 -13.67 -20.53 -22.96
C SER A 192 -15.16 -20.71 -23.30
N GLU A 193 -16.00 -20.89 -22.29
CA GLU A 193 -17.44 -21.14 -22.43
C GLU A 193 -18.20 -19.81 -22.49
N SER A 194 -19.23 -19.75 -23.35
CA SER A 194 -20.05 -18.53 -23.48
C SER A 194 -20.90 -18.34 -22.22
N ALA A 195 -21.08 -17.08 -21.80
CA ALA A 195 -21.94 -16.75 -20.67
C ALA A 195 -23.39 -17.22 -20.89
N VAL A 196 -23.87 -17.20 -22.13
CA VAL A 196 -25.22 -17.68 -22.48
C VAL A 196 -25.37 -19.17 -22.22
N GLU A 197 -24.37 -19.97 -22.60
CA GLU A 197 -24.36 -21.41 -22.36
C GLU A 197 -24.35 -21.72 -20.86
N LEU A 198 -23.50 -21.02 -20.11
CA LEU A 198 -23.41 -21.14 -18.65
C LEU A 198 -24.72 -20.78 -17.94
N VAL A 199 -25.39 -19.70 -18.37
CA VAL A 199 -26.70 -19.30 -17.83
C VAL A 199 -27.78 -20.31 -18.21
N GLN A 200 -27.78 -20.80 -19.45
CA GLN A 200 -28.75 -21.79 -19.91
C GLN A 200 -28.62 -23.12 -19.16
N GLU A 201 -27.39 -23.59 -18.93
CA GLU A 201 -27.14 -24.79 -18.12
C GLU A 201 -27.62 -24.58 -16.69
N PHE A 202 -27.27 -23.45 -16.08
CA PHE A 202 -27.67 -23.11 -14.71
C PHE A 202 -29.20 -23.09 -14.54
N LEU A 203 -29.92 -22.42 -15.44
CA LEU A 203 -31.39 -22.41 -15.43
C LEU A 203 -31.98 -23.81 -15.61
N THR A 204 -31.38 -24.64 -16.47
CA THR A 204 -31.82 -26.02 -16.70
C THR A 204 -31.61 -26.89 -15.46
N GLU A 205 -30.52 -26.71 -14.73
CA GLU A 205 -30.29 -27.41 -13.46
C GLU A 205 -31.33 -27.02 -12.40
N LEU A 206 -31.66 -25.74 -12.28
CA LEU A 206 -32.69 -25.25 -11.36
C LEU A 206 -34.07 -25.81 -11.70
N LYS A 207 -34.44 -25.85 -12.99
CA LYS A 207 -35.68 -26.48 -13.46
C LYS A 207 -35.75 -27.95 -13.05
N LYS A 208 -34.68 -28.72 -13.27
CA LYS A 208 -34.61 -30.14 -12.87
C LYS A 208 -34.79 -30.33 -11.36
N LYS A 209 -34.20 -29.45 -10.54
CA LYS A 209 -34.37 -29.47 -9.08
C LYS A 209 -35.81 -29.18 -8.68
N LEU A 210 -36.49 -28.27 -9.37
CA LEU A 210 -37.90 -27.93 -9.12
C LEU A 210 -38.85 -29.07 -9.55
N ASP A 211 -38.58 -29.70 -10.70
CA ASP A 211 -39.36 -30.81 -11.26
C ASP A 211 -39.16 -32.15 -10.50
N GLY A 212 -38.31 -32.16 -9.46
CA GLY A 212 -38.09 -33.34 -8.61
C GLY A 212 -37.19 -34.43 -9.21
N TYR A 213 -36.52 -34.16 -10.35
CA TYR A 213 -35.54 -35.07 -10.94
C TYR A 213 -34.19 -34.99 -10.19
N CYS A 214 -34.15 -35.49 -8.96
CA CYS A 214 -32.89 -35.76 -8.27
C CYS A 214 -32.23 -37.02 -8.88
N LEU A 215 -31.30 -36.85 -9.81
CA LEU A 215 -30.27 -37.87 -10.02
C LEU A 215 -29.32 -37.82 -8.83
N SER A 216 -29.56 -38.67 -7.84
CA SER A 216 -28.53 -39.03 -6.88
C SER A 216 -27.39 -39.73 -7.63
N ALA A 217 -26.38 -38.97 -8.05
CA ALA A 217 -25.16 -39.53 -8.60
C ALA A 217 -23.96 -38.87 -7.92
N ASN A 218 -23.53 -39.52 -6.83
CA ASN A 218 -22.18 -39.60 -6.30
C ASN A 218 -21.47 -38.28 -5.91
N LYS A 219 -21.57 -38.00 -4.60
CA LYS A 219 -20.38 -37.67 -3.80
C LYS A 219 -19.35 -38.79 -4.01
N ASP A 220 -18.37 -38.57 -4.89
CA ASP A 220 -16.99 -39.06 -4.79
C ASP A 220 -16.25 -38.78 -6.10
N LYS A 221 -15.47 -37.69 -6.10
CA LYS A 221 -14.23 -37.61 -6.89
C LYS A 221 -13.15 -36.97 -6.04
N THR A 222 -12.67 -37.76 -5.10
CA THR A 222 -11.34 -37.61 -4.54
C THR A 222 -10.32 -38.17 -5.54
N GLU A 223 -9.40 -37.29 -5.96
CA GLU A 223 -8.03 -37.54 -6.42
C GLU A 223 -7.73 -38.21 -7.79
N LYS A 224 -7.06 -37.42 -8.65
CA LYS A 224 -5.77 -37.78 -9.28
C LYS A 224 -4.83 -36.55 -9.23
N ILE A 225 -3.95 -36.47 -8.24
CA ILE A 225 -2.50 -36.77 -8.26
C ILE A 225 -1.59 -35.61 -8.75
N LYS A 226 -0.90 -35.04 -7.75
CA LYS A 226 0.47 -34.49 -7.65
C LYS A 226 0.97 -33.46 -8.67
N HIS A 227 1.13 -32.24 -8.18
CA HIS A 227 2.36 -31.45 -8.34
C HIS A 227 2.71 -30.82 -6.98
N ASP A 228 4.01 -30.75 -6.66
CA ASP A 228 4.57 -30.27 -5.39
C ASP A 228 4.31 -28.77 -5.07
N THR A 229 3.45 -28.11 -5.84
CA THR A 229 2.87 -26.77 -5.59
C THR A 229 1.73 -26.77 -4.57
N ALA A 230 1.16 -27.94 -4.25
CA ALA A 230 -0.08 -28.07 -3.48
C ALA A 230 0.00 -27.58 -2.01
N ALA A 231 1.18 -27.52 -1.39
CA ALA A 231 1.33 -27.05 0.00
C ALA A 231 1.22 -25.52 0.14
N VAL A 232 1.62 -24.79 -0.91
CA VAL A 232 1.44 -23.33 -0.99
C VAL A 232 -0.01 -23.04 -1.39
N ASP A 233 -0.55 -23.83 -2.31
CA ASP A 233 -1.93 -23.71 -2.81
C ASP A 233 -2.99 -24.03 -1.74
N SER A 234 -2.72 -24.98 -0.83
CA SER A 234 -3.60 -25.25 0.32
C SER A 234 -3.56 -24.15 1.38
N SER A 235 -2.42 -23.47 1.52
CA SER A 235 -2.28 -22.34 2.45
C SER A 235 -2.98 -21.10 1.88
N ILE A 236 -2.87 -20.87 0.57
CA ILE A 236 -3.56 -19.80 -0.17
C ILE A 236 -5.09 -20.01 -0.21
N LYS A 237 -5.57 -21.23 -0.50
CA LYS A 237 -7.00 -21.58 -0.43
C LYS A 237 -7.59 -21.45 0.98
N SER A 238 -6.76 -21.47 2.03
CA SER A 238 -7.20 -21.25 3.41
C SER A 238 -7.32 -19.77 3.82
N ILE A 239 -6.70 -18.84 3.06
CA ILE A 239 -6.70 -17.41 3.37
C ILE A 239 -7.98 -16.74 2.85
N PHE A 240 -8.45 -17.14 1.67
CA PHE A 240 -9.72 -16.72 1.09
C PHE A 240 -10.54 -17.96 0.76
N THR A 241 -11.42 -18.38 1.67
CA THR A 241 -12.43 -19.38 1.34
C THR A 241 -13.56 -18.67 0.62
N GLU A 242 -13.77 -19.01 -0.64
CA GLU A 242 -14.90 -18.51 -1.41
C GLU A 242 -16.21 -18.77 -0.64
N ARG A 243 -17.09 -17.79 -0.64
CA ARG A 243 -18.39 -17.91 0.02
C ARG A 243 -19.18 -19.02 -0.69
N GLY A 244 -19.51 -20.09 0.04
CA GLY A 244 -20.26 -21.23 -0.50
C GLY A 244 -21.78 -21.06 -0.47
N ASP A 245 -22.28 -20.12 0.35
CA ASP A 245 -23.68 -19.71 0.41
C ASP A 245 -23.92 -18.55 -0.56
N LEU A 246 -23.93 -18.86 -1.86
CA LEU A 246 -24.36 -17.94 -2.90
C LEU A 246 -25.88 -18.06 -3.11
N ASP A 247 -26.56 -16.93 -3.22
CA ASP A 247 -27.94 -16.91 -3.72
C ASP A 247 -27.99 -16.92 -5.24
N PHE A 248 -29.20 -16.99 -5.80
CA PHE A 248 -29.39 -17.04 -7.25
C PHE A 248 -28.76 -15.87 -8.01
N ALA A 249 -28.86 -14.64 -7.49
CA ALA A 249 -28.31 -13.47 -8.19
C ALA A 249 -26.78 -13.49 -8.18
N GLU A 250 -26.18 -14.06 -7.13
CA GLU A 250 -24.74 -14.18 -6.96
C GLU A 250 -24.17 -15.33 -7.80
N GLU A 251 -24.88 -16.46 -7.87
CA GLU A 251 -24.56 -17.55 -8.82
C GLU A 251 -24.68 -17.04 -10.25
N LEU A 252 -25.71 -16.24 -10.57
CA LEU A 252 -25.87 -15.64 -11.88
C LEU A 252 -24.70 -14.70 -12.23
N TRP A 253 -24.23 -13.86 -11.29
CA TRP A 253 -23.02 -13.06 -11.47
C TRP A 253 -21.81 -13.95 -11.81
N CYS A 254 -21.61 -15.04 -11.07
CA CYS A 254 -20.50 -15.97 -11.32
C CYS A 254 -20.53 -16.58 -12.73
N LYS A 255 -21.71 -16.73 -13.34
CA LYS A 255 -21.88 -17.20 -14.72
C LYS A 255 -21.77 -16.08 -15.76
N MET A 256 -22.16 -14.85 -15.40
CA MET A 256 -22.21 -13.71 -16.32
C MET A 256 -20.96 -12.82 -16.28
N LYS A 257 -19.98 -13.09 -15.40
CA LYS A 257 -18.71 -12.37 -15.36
C LYS A 257 -17.79 -12.62 -16.58
N SER A 258 -18.14 -13.59 -17.43
CA SER A 258 -17.49 -13.89 -18.71
C SER A 258 -18.16 -13.21 -19.92
N VAL A 259 -19.22 -12.43 -19.70
CA VAL A 259 -19.90 -11.71 -20.79
C VAL A 259 -18.92 -10.79 -21.51
N SER A 260 -18.90 -10.93 -22.84
CA SER A 260 -17.95 -10.25 -23.72
C SER A 260 -18.61 -9.22 -24.64
N SER A 261 -19.94 -9.13 -24.64
CA SER A 261 -20.69 -8.17 -25.46
C SER A 261 -22.05 -7.78 -24.86
N TYR A 262 -22.57 -6.62 -25.27
CA TYR A 262 -23.90 -6.16 -24.89
C TYR A 262 -25.02 -7.11 -25.36
N GLN A 263 -24.85 -7.73 -26.54
CA GLN A 263 -25.86 -8.65 -27.08
C GLN A 263 -25.96 -9.92 -26.22
N GLU A 264 -24.81 -10.46 -25.82
CA GLU A 264 -24.72 -11.62 -24.93
C GLU A 264 -25.38 -11.31 -23.57
N LEU A 265 -25.14 -10.10 -23.03
CA LEU A 265 -25.79 -9.64 -21.81
C LEU A 265 -27.32 -9.61 -21.91
N VAL A 266 -27.85 -9.05 -22.99
CA VAL A 266 -29.30 -8.99 -23.24
C VAL A 266 -29.89 -10.39 -23.38
N GLU A 267 -29.19 -11.30 -24.06
CA GLU A 267 -29.62 -12.68 -24.24
C GLU A 267 -29.70 -13.42 -22.90
N CYS A 268 -28.65 -13.33 -22.07
CA CYS A 268 -28.64 -13.91 -20.71
C CYS A 268 -29.83 -13.44 -19.87
N PHE A 269 -30.06 -12.12 -19.79
CA PHE A 269 -31.19 -11.61 -19.02
C PHE A 269 -32.54 -11.97 -19.63
N THR A 270 -32.64 -12.06 -20.95
CA THR A 270 -33.87 -12.51 -21.62
C THR A 270 -34.22 -13.95 -21.21
N LEU A 271 -33.23 -14.84 -21.12
CA LEU A 271 -33.43 -16.22 -20.66
C LEU A 271 -33.92 -16.25 -19.20
N VAL A 272 -33.25 -15.51 -18.32
CA VAL A 272 -33.60 -15.43 -16.89
C VAL A 272 -35.03 -14.89 -16.69
N LEU A 273 -35.37 -13.77 -17.34
CA LEU A 273 -36.68 -13.15 -17.20
C LEU A 273 -37.79 -14.04 -17.73
N LYS A 274 -37.59 -14.69 -18.89
CA LYS A 274 -38.56 -15.66 -19.41
C LYS A 274 -38.77 -16.81 -18.44
N SER A 275 -37.71 -17.38 -17.87
CA SER A 275 -37.88 -18.48 -16.91
C SER A 275 -38.58 -18.07 -15.63
N LEU A 276 -38.43 -16.83 -15.17
CA LEU A 276 -39.19 -16.29 -14.05
C LEU A 276 -40.66 -16.03 -14.42
N GLU A 277 -40.94 -15.43 -15.58
CA GLU A 277 -42.30 -15.11 -16.05
C GLU A 277 -43.16 -16.35 -16.26
N HIS A 278 -42.56 -17.43 -16.81
CA HIS A 278 -43.24 -18.70 -17.02
C HIS A 278 -43.34 -19.55 -15.73
N GLY A 279 -42.76 -19.07 -14.62
CA GLY A 279 -42.75 -19.80 -13.34
C GLY A 279 -41.95 -21.11 -13.37
N GLU A 280 -41.02 -21.25 -14.33
CA GLU A 280 -40.19 -22.46 -14.49
C GLU A 280 -39.15 -22.60 -13.37
N ILE A 281 -38.83 -21.49 -12.70
CA ILE A 281 -37.90 -21.44 -11.57
C ILE A 281 -38.49 -20.63 -10.42
N GLN A 282 -38.17 -21.03 -9.19
CA GLN A 282 -38.44 -20.27 -7.97
C GLN A 282 -37.13 -20.13 -7.17
N PRO A 283 -36.21 -19.29 -7.66
CA PRO A 283 -34.88 -19.16 -7.05
C PRO A 283 -34.98 -18.57 -5.64
N TRP A 284 -33.97 -18.74 -4.81
CA TRP A 284 -33.88 -18.07 -3.50
C TRP A 284 -32.91 -16.89 -3.56
N ILE A 285 -33.20 -15.82 -2.82
CA ILE A 285 -32.37 -14.60 -2.73
C ILE A 285 -32.11 -14.23 -1.26
N HIS A 286 -30.93 -13.69 -0.96
CA HIS A 286 -30.64 -13.14 0.36
C HIS A 286 -31.50 -11.90 0.66
N GLN A 287 -31.85 -11.71 1.93
CA GLN A 287 -32.52 -10.49 2.38
C GLN A 287 -31.60 -9.26 2.26
N GLY A 288 -32.18 -8.11 1.90
CA GLY A 288 -31.49 -6.82 1.87
C GLY A 288 -30.89 -6.40 0.52
N SER A 289 -31.01 -7.22 -0.54
CA SER A 289 -30.71 -6.75 -1.91
C SER A 289 -31.77 -5.74 -2.36
N SER A 290 -31.31 -4.67 -3.01
CA SER A 290 -32.18 -3.63 -3.60
C SER A 290 -32.12 -3.60 -5.12
N SER A 291 -31.42 -4.58 -5.72
CA SER A 291 -31.23 -4.70 -7.17
C SER A 291 -32.56 -4.87 -7.89
N LEU A 292 -32.62 -4.41 -9.14
CA LEU A 292 -33.79 -4.60 -10.00
C LEU A 292 -34.13 -6.09 -10.15
N LEU A 293 -33.13 -6.95 -10.34
CA LEU A 293 -33.34 -8.39 -10.47
C LEU A 293 -33.96 -9.01 -9.21
N SER A 294 -33.46 -8.66 -8.01
CA SER A 294 -34.03 -9.16 -6.76
C SER A 294 -35.52 -8.80 -6.62
N ARG A 295 -35.91 -7.60 -7.05
CA ARG A 295 -37.30 -7.14 -7.02
C ARG A 295 -38.18 -7.94 -7.99
N LEU A 296 -37.69 -8.22 -9.20
CA LEU A 296 -38.41 -9.04 -10.19
C LEU A 296 -38.58 -10.49 -9.71
N ILE A 297 -37.57 -11.05 -9.03
CA ILE A 297 -37.66 -12.37 -8.40
C ILE A 297 -38.73 -12.38 -7.29
N GLN A 298 -38.77 -11.35 -6.44
CA GLN A 298 -39.81 -11.26 -5.39
C GLN A 298 -41.22 -11.15 -6.00
N GLN A 299 -41.36 -10.39 -7.08
CA GLN A 299 -42.61 -10.24 -7.82
C GLN A 299 -43.06 -11.56 -8.49
N SER A 300 -42.12 -12.39 -8.96
CA SER A 300 -42.45 -13.67 -9.60
C SER A 300 -43.15 -14.64 -8.64
N TYR A 301 -42.79 -14.63 -7.36
CA TYR A 301 -43.48 -15.45 -6.33
C TYR A 301 -44.95 -15.07 -6.16
N HIS A 302 -45.31 -13.83 -6.51
CA HIS A 302 -46.69 -13.33 -6.46
C HIS A 302 -47.43 -13.47 -7.80
N GLY A 303 -46.81 -14.10 -8.80
CA GLY A 303 -47.43 -14.47 -10.08
C GLY A 303 -47.56 -13.32 -11.09
N LYS A 304 -46.95 -12.16 -10.82
CA LYS A 304 -46.95 -11.03 -11.77
C LYS A 304 -45.62 -10.29 -11.71
N ILE A 305 -44.84 -10.36 -12.78
CA ILE A 305 -43.57 -9.64 -12.95
C ILE A 305 -43.85 -8.38 -13.78
N ASP A 306 -43.25 -7.25 -13.39
CA ASP A 306 -43.31 -6.03 -14.19
C ASP A 306 -42.52 -6.20 -15.50
N ALA A 307 -43.06 -5.70 -16.61
CA ALA A 307 -42.38 -5.76 -17.89
C ALA A 307 -41.13 -4.85 -17.89
N VAL A 308 -39.94 -5.45 -17.98
CA VAL A 308 -38.68 -4.72 -18.05
C VAL A 308 -38.18 -4.67 -19.49
N SER A 309 -37.89 -3.46 -19.98
CA SER A 309 -37.27 -3.27 -21.30
C SER A 309 -35.76 -3.43 -21.18
N LEU A 310 -35.19 -4.47 -21.81
CA LEU A 310 -33.74 -4.72 -21.87
C LEU A 310 -33.04 -3.86 -22.94
N ASN A 311 -33.30 -2.56 -22.93
CA ASN A 311 -32.76 -1.60 -23.88
C ASN A 311 -31.88 -0.55 -23.18
N GLY A 312 -30.96 0.06 -23.93
CA GLY A 312 -30.10 1.12 -23.41
C GLY A 312 -29.17 0.63 -22.29
N ILE A 313 -29.12 1.37 -21.18
CA ILE A 313 -28.21 1.06 -20.07
C ILE A 313 -28.78 0.05 -19.06
N THR A 314 -30.05 -0.33 -19.19
CA THR A 314 -30.75 -1.18 -18.20
C THR A 314 -30.07 -2.53 -17.98
N PRO A 315 -29.66 -3.29 -19.01
CA PRO A 315 -28.96 -4.57 -18.80
C PRO A 315 -27.63 -4.40 -18.08
N ILE A 316 -26.86 -3.35 -18.41
CA ILE A 316 -25.58 -3.04 -17.77
C ILE A 316 -25.81 -2.72 -16.28
N GLN A 317 -26.85 -1.91 -15.99
CA GLN A 317 -27.21 -1.57 -14.62
C GLN A 317 -27.60 -2.82 -13.80
N MET A 318 -28.41 -3.70 -14.37
CA MET A 318 -28.80 -4.95 -13.71
C MET A 318 -27.59 -5.81 -13.37
N LEU A 319 -26.64 -5.97 -14.30
CA LEU A 319 -25.43 -6.74 -14.06
C LEU A 319 -24.51 -6.09 -13.02
N LEU A 320 -24.39 -4.76 -13.07
CA LEU A 320 -23.59 -4.01 -12.11
C LEU A 320 -24.15 -4.14 -10.68
N GLU A 321 -25.47 -4.06 -10.52
CA GLU A 321 -26.14 -4.19 -9.23
C GLU A 321 -25.91 -5.56 -8.59
N ILE A 322 -26.05 -6.66 -9.37
CA ILE A 322 -25.82 -8.01 -8.83
C ILE A 322 -24.34 -8.25 -8.50
N GLY A 323 -23.41 -7.71 -9.32
CA GLY A 323 -21.99 -7.79 -9.05
C GLY A 323 -21.58 -7.01 -7.81
N LEU A 324 -22.14 -5.82 -7.60
CA LEU A 324 -21.94 -5.01 -6.39
C LEU A 324 -22.41 -5.75 -5.14
N ASP A 325 -23.61 -6.32 -5.15
CA ASP A 325 -24.16 -7.05 -4.02
C ASP A 325 -23.27 -8.25 -3.65
N LYS A 326 -22.88 -9.04 -4.64
CA LYS A 326 -21.98 -10.20 -4.49
C LYS A 326 -20.64 -9.78 -3.90
N MET A 327 -19.97 -8.82 -4.53
CA MET A 327 -18.64 -8.36 -4.12
C MET A 327 -18.66 -7.75 -2.73
N LYS A 328 -19.64 -6.89 -2.41
CA LYS A 328 -19.80 -6.31 -1.07
C LYS A 328 -19.89 -7.39 0.00
N LYS A 329 -20.71 -8.42 -0.22
CA LYS A 329 -20.85 -9.55 0.73
C LYS A 329 -19.57 -10.39 0.82
N ASP A 330 -18.82 -10.56 -0.27
CA ASP A 330 -17.53 -11.27 -0.24
C ASP A 330 -16.50 -10.53 0.61
N TYR A 331 -16.32 -9.22 0.40
CA TYR A 331 -15.43 -8.41 1.23
C TYR A 331 -15.89 -8.38 2.69
N VAL A 332 -17.20 -8.24 2.92
CA VAL A 332 -17.77 -8.28 4.27
C VAL A 332 -17.47 -9.61 4.95
N SER A 333 -17.70 -10.74 4.27
CA SER A 333 -17.41 -12.08 4.79
C SER A 333 -15.94 -12.19 5.16
N PHE A 334 -15.03 -11.75 4.29
CA PHE A 334 -13.61 -11.73 4.58
C PHE A 334 -13.25 -10.89 5.81
N PHE A 335 -13.70 -9.63 5.87
CA PHE A 335 -13.35 -8.73 6.97
C PHE A 335 -13.99 -9.15 8.30
N ILE A 336 -15.20 -9.71 8.30
CA ILE A 336 -15.84 -10.26 9.50
C ILE A 336 -15.09 -11.51 9.99
N VAL A 337 -14.90 -12.50 9.12
CA VAL A 337 -14.36 -13.81 9.51
C VAL A 337 -12.88 -13.70 9.86
N LYS A 338 -12.09 -13.03 9.02
CA LYS A 338 -10.62 -13.06 9.12
C LYS A 338 -10.03 -11.91 9.92
N SER A 339 -10.53 -10.68 9.72
CA SER A 339 -10.00 -9.50 10.40
C SER A 339 -10.75 -9.18 11.70
N ARG A 340 -11.89 -9.83 11.99
CA ARG A 340 -12.83 -9.46 13.07
C ARG A 340 -13.05 -7.95 13.16
N SER A 341 -13.01 -7.27 12.02
CA SER A 341 -13.18 -5.82 11.98
C SER A 341 -14.61 -5.49 12.37
N CYS A 342 -14.74 -4.43 13.15
CA CYS A 342 -16.00 -4.04 13.78
C CYS A 342 -17.06 -3.71 12.72
N LEU A 343 -18.31 -4.13 12.99
CA LEU A 343 -19.52 -3.79 12.22
C LEU A 343 -19.65 -2.27 11.93
N LEU A 344 -19.03 -1.44 12.77
CA LEU A 344 -19.08 0.03 12.73
C LEU A 344 -18.52 0.69 11.46
N PHE A 345 -17.76 -0.03 10.61
CA PHE A 345 -17.20 0.55 9.38
C PHE A 345 -17.90 0.11 8.10
N GLN A 346 -18.84 -0.84 8.18
CA GLN A 346 -19.58 -1.32 7.01
C GLN A 346 -20.50 -0.24 6.43
N ASP A 347 -21.04 0.66 7.25
CA ASP A 347 -22.00 1.67 6.79
C ASP A 347 -21.45 2.53 5.64
N TYR A 348 -20.17 2.91 5.69
CA TYR A 348 -19.57 3.68 4.59
C TYR A 348 -19.40 2.80 3.34
N PHE A 349 -18.68 1.69 3.45
CA PHE A 349 -18.29 0.90 2.27
C PHE A 349 -19.43 0.10 1.64
N ILE A 350 -20.46 -0.24 2.42
CA ILE A 350 -21.58 -1.10 1.99
C ILE A 350 -22.83 -0.28 1.64
N SER A 351 -22.90 0.99 2.04
CA SER A 351 -24.06 1.84 1.76
C SER A 351 -24.49 1.82 0.28
N THR A 352 -25.81 1.69 0.11
CA THR A 352 -26.51 1.79 -1.18
C THR A 352 -27.16 3.16 -1.38
N SER A 353 -26.94 4.11 -0.47
CA SER A 353 -27.53 5.46 -0.52
C SER A 353 -26.83 6.39 -1.52
N VAL A 354 -25.73 5.95 -2.11
CA VAL A 354 -24.92 6.67 -3.09
C VAL A 354 -25.09 6.02 -4.47
N ASP A 355 -24.71 6.71 -5.53
CA ASP A 355 -24.80 6.20 -6.89
C ASP A 355 -23.92 4.94 -7.09
N LEU A 356 -24.23 4.15 -8.12
CA LEU A 356 -23.57 2.88 -8.38
C LEU A 356 -22.07 3.06 -8.63
N GLN A 357 -21.66 4.15 -9.28
CA GLN A 357 -20.26 4.44 -9.55
C GLN A 357 -19.49 4.65 -8.25
N GLU A 358 -19.99 5.47 -7.33
CA GLU A 358 -19.40 5.64 -6.00
C GLU A 358 -19.40 4.32 -5.20
N GLN A 359 -20.44 3.49 -5.31
CA GLN A 359 -20.44 2.16 -4.68
C GLN A 359 -19.29 1.29 -5.21
N VAL A 360 -19.01 1.31 -6.51
CA VAL A 360 -17.88 0.56 -7.10
C VAL A 360 -16.54 1.09 -6.62
N HIS A 361 -16.35 2.41 -6.55
CA HIS A 361 -15.11 2.98 -6.00
C HIS A 361 -14.89 2.61 -4.53
N ARG A 362 -15.95 2.46 -3.73
CA ARG A 362 -15.85 1.96 -2.36
C ARG A 362 -15.47 0.48 -2.29
N VAL A 363 -16.00 -0.34 -3.20
CA VAL A 363 -15.59 -1.74 -3.34
C VAL A 363 -14.12 -1.82 -3.80
N GLN A 364 -13.66 -0.93 -4.67
CA GLN A 364 -12.24 -0.83 -5.07
C GLN A 364 -11.33 -0.53 -3.87
N LYS A 365 -11.74 0.40 -3.00
CA LYS A 365 -11.03 0.66 -1.72
C LYS A 365 -10.98 -0.57 -0.82
N LEU A 366 -12.09 -1.32 -0.69
CA LEU A 366 -12.12 -2.57 0.07
C LEU A 366 -11.18 -3.62 -0.52
N HIS A 367 -11.08 -3.69 -1.85
CA HIS A 367 -10.17 -4.60 -2.53
C HIS A 367 -8.71 -4.27 -2.26
N HIS A 368 -8.32 -3.01 -2.40
CA HIS A 368 -6.95 -2.60 -2.10
C HIS A 368 -6.56 -2.90 -0.64
N MET A 369 -7.49 -2.65 0.30
CA MET A 369 -7.31 -3.06 1.69
C MET A 369 -7.14 -4.59 1.86
N LEU A 370 -7.91 -5.39 1.12
CA LEU A 370 -7.80 -6.84 1.12
C LEU A 370 -6.41 -7.26 0.64
N GLU A 371 -5.92 -6.70 -0.46
CA GLU A 371 -4.57 -6.99 -0.99
C GLU A 371 -3.48 -6.67 0.04
N ILE A 372 -3.58 -5.54 0.74
CA ILE A 372 -2.66 -5.19 1.85
C ILE A 372 -2.70 -6.28 2.94
N MET A 373 -3.89 -6.68 3.40
CA MET A 373 -4.01 -7.69 4.45
C MET A 373 -3.44 -9.05 4.03
N VAL A 374 -3.71 -9.43 2.78
CA VAL A 374 -3.29 -10.70 2.22
C VAL A 374 -1.77 -10.74 2.02
N ASN A 375 -1.17 -9.67 1.51
CA ASN A 375 0.28 -9.55 1.41
C ASN A 375 0.96 -9.66 2.79
N CYS A 376 0.44 -8.96 3.80
CA CYS A 376 0.95 -9.10 5.17
C CYS A 376 0.76 -10.51 5.75
N THR A 377 -0.33 -11.20 5.39
CA THR A 377 -0.60 -12.56 5.85
C THR A 377 0.33 -13.58 5.18
N VAL A 378 0.44 -13.54 3.85
CA VAL A 378 1.22 -14.50 3.06
C VAL A 378 2.72 -14.30 3.30
N LEU A 379 3.18 -13.05 3.25
CA LEU A 379 4.61 -12.76 3.20
C LEU A 379 5.20 -12.60 4.61
N LEU A 380 4.50 -11.87 5.48
CA LEU A 380 4.97 -11.62 6.85
C LEU A 380 4.43 -12.62 7.87
N GLN A 381 3.50 -13.51 7.47
CA GLN A 381 2.85 -14.49 8.37
C GLN A 381 2.15 -13.82 9.54
N PHE A 382 1.58 -12.63 9.31
CA PHE A 382 0.87 -11.90 10.34
C PHE A 382 -0.39 -12.64 10.78
N LYS A 383 -0.56 -12.75 12.10
CA LYS A 383 -1.78 -13.27 12.72
C LYS A 383 -2.81 -12.15 12.85
N HIS A 384 -4.06 -12.57 13.14
CA HIS A 384 -5.21 -11.69 13.34
C HIS A 384 -4.92 -10.47 14.23
N GLU A 385 -4.19 -10.65 15.33
CA GLU A 385 -3.84 -9.60 16.30
C GLU A 385 -3.12 -8.40 15.66
N ASN A 386 -2.33 -8.63 14.60
CA ASN A 386 -1.60 -7.58 13.89
C ASN A 386 -2.37 -7.05 12.66
N LEU A 387 -3.22 -7.89 12.06
CA LEU A 387 -4.06 -7.50 10.92
C LEU A 387 -5.20 -6.56 11.33
N PHE A 388 -5.76 -6.74 12.53
CA PHE A 388 -6.84 -5.89 13.04
C PHE A 388 -6.46 -4.39 13.09
N PRO A 389 -5.38 -3.96 13.79
CA PRO A 389 -5.00 -2.55 13.83
C PRO A 389 -4.66 -2.01 12.43
N LEU A 390 -4.04 -2.80 11.56
CA LEU A 390 -3.77 -2.40 10.18
C LEU A 390 -5.06 -2.16 9.39
N THR A 391 -6.05 -3.05 9.53
CA THR A 391 -7.36 -2.90 8.91
C THR A 391 -8.03 -1.60 9.37
N GLN A 392 -7.96 -1.27 10.66
CA GLN A 392 -8.51 -0.03 11.22
C GLN A 392 -7.84 1.23 10.63
N ILE A 393 -6.51 1.20 10.48
CA ILE A 393 -5.75 2.31 9.88
C ILE A 393 -6.21 2.53 8.42
N CYS A 394 -6.29 1.46 7.64
CA CYS A 394 -6.71 1.55 6.23
C CYS A 394 -8.17 2.00 6.10
N MET A 395 -9.08 1.45 6.92
CA MET A 395 -10.50 1.84 6.94
C MET A 395 -10.68 3.32 7.25
N LYS A 396 -9.97 3.84 8.26
CA LYS A 396 -10.03 5.25 8.63
C LYS A 396 -9.55 6.13 7.49
N TYR A 397 -8.43 5.78 6.87
CA TYR A 397 -7.88 6.53 5.74
C TYR A 397 -8.87 6.57 4.57
N TYR A 398 -9.37 5.43 4.12
CA TYR A 398 -10.22 5.34 2.92
C TYR A 398 -11.62 5.89 3.09
N LYS A 399 -12.08 6.09 4.34
CA LYS A 399 -13.31 6.83 4.61
C LYS A 399 -13.17 8.32 4.32
N GLU A 400 -11.98 8.88 4.52
CA GLU A 400 -11.72 10.33 4.45
C GLU A 400 -10.97 10.74 3.17
N ASN A 401 -10.33 9.78 2.49
CA ASN A 401 -9.43 10.04 1.37
C ASN A 401 -9.84 9.24 0.11
N PRO A 402 -9.49 9.71 -1.09
CA PRO A 402 -9.62 8.94 -2.32
C PRO A 402 -8.71 7.69 -2.30
N LEU A 403 -8.91 6.80 -3.28
CA LEU A 403 -7.95 5.71 -3.49
C LEU A 403 -6.59 6.30 -3.88
N ASN A 404 -5.54 5.88 -3.19
CA ASN A 404 -4.17 6.31 -3.45
C ASN A 404 -3.22 5.15 -3.14
N GLU A 405 -2.77 4.46 -4.18
CA GLU A 405 -1.88 3.29 -4.05
C GLU A 405 -0.48 3.66 -3.57
N LYS A 406 -0.07 4.93 -3.75
CA LYS A 406 1.20 5.48 -3.21
C LYS A 406 1.13 5.83 -1.73
N GLN A 407 -0.02 5.64 -1.07
CA GLN A 407 -0.17 5.90 0.35
C GLN A 407 0.67 4.91 1.17
N VAL A 408 1.53 5.45 2.05
CA VAL A 408 2.28 4.65 3.01
C VAL A 408 1.41 4.38 4.24
N PHE A 409 1.03 3.13 4.47
CA PHE A 409 0.36 2.71 5.71
C PHE A 409 1.39 2.32 6.76
N GLN A 410 1.31 2.94 7.94
CA GLN A 410 2.28 2.74 9.02
C GLN A 410 1.65 1.94 10.18
N LEU A 411 2.18 0.76 10.45
CA LEU A 411 1.75 -0.10 11.55
C LEU A 411 2.88 -0.25 12.58
N PRO A 412 2.71 0.26 13.81
CA PRO A 412 3.62 -0.03 14.90
C PRO A 412 3.60 -1.53 15.24
N ILE A 413 4.77 -2.17 15.23
CA ILE A 413 4.92 -3.61 15.49
C ILE A 413 6.03 -3.88 16.49
N ARG A 414 6.01 -5.07 17.09
CA ARG A 414 7.16 -5.57 17.88
C ARG A 414 8.25 -6.06 16.92
N PRO A 415 9.52 -5.69 17.10
CA PRO A 415 10.62 -6.17 16.26
C PRO A 415 10.70 -7.70 16.14
N ALA A 416 10.32 -8.41 17.21
CA ALA A 416 10.26 -9.87 17.24
C ALA A 416 9.44 -10.50 16.10
N LEU A 417 8.41 -9.80 15.58
CA LEU A 417 7.56 -10.29 14.49
C LEU A 417 8.29 -10.35 13.14
N VAL A 418 9.25 -9.44 12.92
CA VAL A 418 10.00 -9.32 11.67
C VAL A 418 11.48 -9.68 11.84
N LYS A 419 11.86 -10.21 13.00
CA LYS A 419 13.24 -10.62 13.34
C LYS A 419 13.90 -11.47 12.26
N LYS A 420 13.15 -12.41 11.69
CA LYS A 420 13.63 -13.32 10.64
C LYS A 420 14.15 -12.60 9.39
N PHE A 421 13.66 -11.39 9.12
CA PHE A 421 14.01 -10.62 7.94
C PHE A 421 15.25 -9.74 8.15
N TYR A 422 15.49 -9.23 9.37
CA TYR A 422 16.58 -8.27 9.60
C TYR A 422 17.77 -8.82 10.39
N GLN A 423 17.64 -9.97 11.06
CA GLN A 423 18.69 -10.46 11.98
C GLN A 423 20.02 -10.80 11.28
N ASN A 424 19.96 -11.23 10.02
CA ASN A 424 21.13 -11.62 9.22
C ASN A 424 21.24 -10.82 7.92
N ASP A 425 20.44 -9.77 7.75
CA ASP A 425 20.45 -8.93 6.55
C ASP A 425 21.11 -7.58 6.84
N HIS A 426 21.56 -6.92 5.79
CA HIS A 426 22.07 -5.56 5.84
C HIS A 426 20.95 -4.56 5.56
N PRO A 427 20.81 -3.54 6.43
CA PRO A 427 19.79 -2.51 6.24
C PRO A 427 20.04 -1.73 4.95
N GLU A 428 18.96 -1.29 4.32
CA GLU A 428 19.00 -0.35 3.20
C GLU A 428 19.51 1.02 3.66
N ILE A 429 19.09 1.42 4.87
CA ILE A 429 19.53 2.64 5.53
C ILE A 429 19.87 2.29 6.97
N TRP A 430 21.07 2.62 7.43
CA TRP A 430 21.41 2.59 8.85
C TRP A 430 21.94 3.94 9.27
N LYS A 431 21.48 4.43 10.41
CA LYS A 431 21.78 5.77 10.88
C LYS A 431 21.98 5.77 12.39
N VAL A 432 22.99 6.52 12.84
CA VAL A 432 23.16 6.89 14.24
C VAL A 432 23.11 8.39 14.39
N ASP A 433 22.30 8.81 15.35
CA ASP A 433 22.14 10.17 15.80
C ASP A 433 22.87 10.32 17.15
N ILE A 434 23.86 11.20 17.21
CA ILE A 434 24.59 11.57 18.42
C ILE A 434 24.12 12.96 18.83
N SER A 435 23.56 13.07 20.03
CA SER A 435 23.08 14.36 20.56
C SER A 435 23.70 14.71 21.90
N SER A 436 23.79 16.01 22.17
CA SER A 436 24.13 16.56 23.48
C SER A 436 23.35 17.84 23.76
N GLY A 437 23.20 18.17 25.04
CA GLY A 437 22.35 19.28 25.49
C GLY A 437 20.88 18.88 25.66
N HIS A 438 20.03 19.86 25.95
CA HIS A 438 18.59 19.69 26.12
C HIS A 438 17.83 20.90 25.59
N GLY A 439 16.64 20.65 25.01
CA GLY A 439 15.74 21.70 24.53
C GLY A 439 16.39 22.53 23.42
N LEU A 440 16.38 23.86 23.56
CA LEU A 440 16.91 24.79 22.55
C LEU A 440 18.45 24.72 22.38
N LYS A 441 19.15 24.07 23.32
CA LYS A 441 20.60 23.85 23.25
C LYS A 441 20.96 22.44 22.77
N GLU A 442 19.96 21.65 22.36
CA GLU A 442 20.22 20.32 21.81
C GLU A 442 20.91 20.46 20.46
N VAL A 443 22.08 19.84 20.35
CA VAL A 443 22.90 19.78 19.14
C VAL A 443 23.04 18.32 18.74
N LYS A 444 23.04 18.08 17.43
CA LYS A 444 22.98 16.74 16.85
C LYS A 444 23.99 16.56 15.72
N THR A 445 24.65 15.40 15.74
CA THR A 445 25.45 14.89 14.63
C THR A 445 24.86 13.57 14.19
N THR A 446 24.59 13.44 12.89
CA THR A 446 24.02 12.25 12.29
C THR A 446 25.06 11.63 11.35
N TRP A 447 25.27 10.33 11.50
CA TRP A 447 26.02 9.53 10.55
C TRP A 447 25.08 8.48 9.98
N GLN A 448 25.05 8.35 8.66
CA GLN A 448 24.17 7.45 7.93
C GLN A 448 24.93 6.71 6.85
N VAL A 449 24.57 5.46 6.65
CA VAL A 449 24.97 4.65 5.50
C VAL A 449 23.71 4.19 4.76
N SER A 450 23.71 4.30 3.43
CA SER A 450 22.59 3.87 2.59
C SER A 450 23.06 3.14 1.33
N THR A 451 22.25 2.21 0.82
CA THR A 451 22.53 1.49 -0.44
C THR A 451 22.14 2.29 -1.68
N SER A 452 21.29 3.31 -1.53
CA SER A 452 20.90 4.25 -2.57
C SER A 452 21.50 5.65 -2.31
N PRO A 453 21.69 6.47 -3.37
CA PRO A 453 22.13 7.84 -3.21
C PRO A 453 21.13 8.60 -2.32
N PRO A 454 21.58 9.21 -1.22
CA PRO A 454 20.69 9.89 -0.26
C PRO A 454 20.10 11.19 -0.83
N VAL A 455 20.62 11.66 -1.96
CA VAL A 455 20.31 12.97 -2.54
C VAL A 455 20.24 12.87 -4.07
N GLU A 456 19.04 13.07 -4.61
CA GLU A 456 18.76 12.96 -6.06
C GLU A 456 19.61 13.91 -6.92
N HIS A 457 19.92 15.11 -6.44
CA HIS A 457 20.67 16.09 -7.24
C HIS A 457 22.16 15.77 -7.40
N MET A 458 22.67 14.71 -6.75
CA MET A 458 24.04 14.23 -6.90
C MET A 458 24.18 13.11 -7.95
N THR A 459 23.07 12.57 -8.46
CA THR A 459 23.07 11.38 -9.33
C THR A 459 23.34 11.69 -10.80
N SER A 460 23.44 12.96 -11.19
CA SER A 460 23.58 13.39 -12.58
C SER A 460 24.93 13.04 -13.24
N ASN A 461 25.94 12.60 -12.47
CA ASN A 461 27.26 12.28 -13.01
C ASN A 461 27.58 10.77 -13.11
N ASN A 462 26.77 9.88 -12.53
CA ASN A 462 27.11 8.44 -12.38
C ASN A 462 26.01 7.48 -12.84
N THR A 463 25.05 7.94 -13.64
CA THR A 463 23.89 7.13 -14.09
C THR A 463 24.26 5.96 -15.02
N GLY A 464 25.54 5.82 -15.40
CA GLY A 464 26.01 4.75 -16.29
C GLY A 464 26.57 3.50 -15.60
N LEU A 465 26.62 3.42 -14.27
CA LEU A 465 27.32 2.33 -13.56
C LEU A 465 26.44 1.46 -12.63
N LEU A 466 25.14 1.74 -12.53
CA LEU A 466 24.25 1.07 -11.56
C LEU A 466 23.16 0.21 -12.21
N SER A 467 23.30 -0.11 -13.50
CA SER A 467 22.36 -0.97 -14.22
C SER A 467 23.11 -2.13 -14.85
N ASP A 468 23.33 -3.18 -14.06
CA ASP A 468 23.49 -4.56 -14.55
C ASP A 468 22.99 -5.50 -13.46
N SER A 469 21.67 -5.66 -13.36
CA SER A 469 21.07 -6.78 -12.62
C SER A 469 21.21 -8.04 -13.48
N THR A 470 22.40 -8.65 -13.51
CA THR A 470 22.53 -10.01 -14.04
C THR A 470 22.31 -11.02 -12.93
N VAL A 471 21.25 -11.81 -13.11
CA VAL A 471 20.91 -13.01 -12.36
C VAL A 471 22.11 -13.96 -12.35
N ASN A 472 22.91 -13.94 -11.28
CA ASN A 472 23.66 -15.09 -10.80
C ASN A 472 24.16 -14.89 -9.36
N GLY A 473 23.86 -15.86 -8.51
CA GLY A 473 24.14 -15.86 -7.07
C GLY A 473 25.63 -15.98 -6.71
N SER A 474 26.40 -14.93 -6.95
CA SER A 474 27.66 -14.66 -6.28
C SER A 474 27.60 -13.27 -5.65
N SER A 475 27.92 -13.19 -4.35
CA SER A 475 28.00 -11.97 -3.53
C SER A 475 28.47 -10.72 -4.31
N GLU A 476 27.55 -9.98 -4.93
CA GLU A 476 27.84 -8.62 -5.36
C GLU A 476 28.05 -7.79 -4.09
N GLU A 477 29.24 -7.22 -3.94
CA GLU A 477 29.52 -6.32 -2.83
C GLU A 477 28.61 -5.10 -2.97
N ARG A 478 27.58 -5.03 -2.12
CA ARG A 478 26.66 -3.88 -2.08
C ARG A 478 27.46 -2.60 -1.92
N MET A 479 27.24 -1.65 -2.81
CA MET A 479 27.79 -0.31 -2.74
C MET A 479 27.05 0.50 -1.67
N TYR A 480 27.78 1.29 -0.90
CA TYR A 480 27.23 2.16 0.13
C TYR A 480 27.59 3.62 -0.10
N PHE A 481 26.66 4.50 0.24
CA PHE A 481 26.85 5.94 0.37
C PHE A 481 26.93 6.28 1.85
N ILE A 482 27.92 7.08 2.23
CA ILE A 482 28.14 7.51 3.61
C ILE A 482 27.77 8.98 3.71
N THR A 483 26.76 9.29 4.52
CA THR A 483 26.30 10.66 4.75
C THR A 483 26.61 11.09 6.16
N MET A 484 27.20 12.27 6.32
CA MET A 484 27.37 12.89 7.63
C MET A 484 26.65 14.24 7.66
N ALA A 485 25.71 14.40 8.59
CA ALA A 485 25.10 15.69 8.88
C ALA A 485 25.61 16.20 10.23
N GLN A 486 26.22 17.38 10.22
CA GLN A 486 26.70 18.03 11.42
C GLN A 486 25.99 19.37 11.61
N CYS A 487 25.70 19.73 12.86
CA CYS A 487 25.25 21.08 13.18
C CYS A 487 26.33 21.89 13.89
N SER A 488 26.16 23.21 13.89
CA SER A 488 26.89 24.17 14.72
C SER A 488 25.89 25.21 15.22
N GLN A 489 25.86 25.46 16.51
CA GLN A 489 24.93 26.41 17.12
C GLN A 489 25.63 27.75 17.34
N VAL A 490 25.02 28.83 16.87
CA VAL A 490 25.50 30.21 17.03
C VAL A 490 24.45 30.99 17.80
N LEU A 491 24.78 31.48 18.99
CA LEU A 491 23.89 32.34 19.77
C LEU A 491 24.08 33.80 19.36
N PHE A 492 22.96 34.53 19.27
CA PHE A 492 22.98 35.98 19.10
C PHE A 492 23.06 36.59 20.51
N THR A 493 24.28 36.97 20.90
CA THR A 493 24.59 37.57 22.20
C THR A 493 24.83 39.06 22.09
#